data_AF-A0A060XBB5-F1
#
_entry.id   AF-A0A060XBB5-F1
#
_cell.length_a   1.000
_cell.length_b   1.000
_cell.length_c   1.000
_cell.angle_alpha   90.00
_cell.angle_beta   90.00
_cell.angle_gamma   90.00
#
_symmetry.space_group_name_H-M   'P 1'
#
loop_
_entity.id
_entity.type
_entity.pdbx_description
1 polymer ?
#
loop_
_entity_poly.entity_id
_entity_poly.type
_entity_poly.pdbx_seq_one_letter_code
_entity_poly.pdbx_strand_id
1 'polypeptide(L)'
;MLCLQLDSEQVDLRARLRNPQEKVMYTLVSVPDGNDISSIFELDPTTLRGGDSLVPRNSYVRLRHLCTNTWVHSTNHPIDKEEEKPVMLRIGTSALKEDKEAFAIVPVSPAEVRDLDFANDASKVLASIAGKLEKGTITQNERRYIVVILVLSAFFTSSMLAPNPYQNVVPLCCYNSLHSSG
;
A
#
# COMPACT_ATOMS: atom_id res chain seq x y z
N MET A 1 8.88 0.63 -2.65
CA MET A 1 9.20 -0.81 -2.49
C MET A 1 9.68 -1.04 -1.06
N LEU A 2 9.55 -2.25 -0.50
CA LEU A 2 10.03 -2.55 0.86
C LEU A 2 11.43 -3.17 0.81
N CYS A 3 12.31 -2.81 1.73
CA CYS A 3 13.60 -3.47 1.91
C CYS A 3 13.96 -3.63 3.39
N LEU A 4 14.94 -4.50 3.68
CA LEU A 4 15.52 -4.61 5.00
C LEU A 4 16.71 -3.67 5.18
N GLN A 5 16.67 -2.92 6.29
CA GLN A 5 17.78 -2.08 6.73
C GLN A 5 18.19 -2.45 8.15
N LEU A 6 19.49 -2.28 8.46
CA LEU A 6 19.99 -2.45 9.81
C LEU A 6 19.37 -1.40 10.73
N ASP A 7 18.85 -1.85 11.87
CA ASP A 7 18.30 -0.95 12.87
C ASP A 7 19.46 -0.30 13.66
N SER A 8 19.75 0.97 13.39
CA SER A 8 20.85 1.71 14.01
C SER A 8 20.73 1.78 15.53
N GLU A 9 19.50 1.81 16.08
CA GLU A 9 19.26 1.83 17.53
C GLU A 9 19.74 0.51 18.19
N GLN A 10 19.63 -0.61 17.47
CA GLN A 10 20.03 -1.94 17.94
C GLN A 10 21.55 -2.19 17.79
N VAL A 11 22.19 -1.55 16.81
CA VAL A 11 23.67 -1.63 16.65
C VAL A 11 24.37 -1.06 17.88
N ASP A 12 23.89 0.09 18.39
CA ASP A 12 24.44 0.72 19.59
C ASP A 12 24.15 -0.08 20.87
N LEU A 13 22.99 -0.71 20.96
CA LEU A 13 22.62 -1.59 22.09
C LEU A 13 23.46 -2.87 22.11
N ARG A 14 23.71 -3.51 20.96
CA ARG A 14 24.62 -4.67 20.86
C ARG A 14 26.08 -4.34 21.18
N ALA A 15 26.54 -3.14 20.80
CA ALA A 15 27.88 -2.69 21.15
C ALA A 15 28.06 -2.52 22.67
N ARG A 16 26.96 -2.22 23.40
CA ARG A 16 26.96 -1.96 24.85
C ARG A 16 26.56 -3.17 25.69
N LEU A 17 25.75 -4.09 25.16
CA LEU A 17 25.21 -5.24 25.85
C LEU A 17 25.42 -6.51 25.00
N ARG A 18 26.31 -7.39 25.47
CA ARG A 18 26.57 -8.74 24.94
C ARG A 18 25.38 -9.69 25.21
N ASN A 19 24.14 -9.28 24.93
CA ASN A 19 22.94 -10.08 25.16
C ASN A 19 22.45 -10.69 23.83
N PRO A 20 22.51 -12.03 23.63
CA PRO A 20 22.13 -12.67 22.37
C PRO A 20 20.61 -12.71 22.08
N GLN A 21 19.79 -12.09 22.94
CA GLN A 21 18.34 -12.31 22.99
C GLN A 21 17.51 -11.21 22.32
N GLU A 22 18.14 -10.12 21.83
CA GLU A 22 17.40 -9.11 21.06
C GLU A 22 17.11 -9.63 19.65
N LYS A 23 15.83 -9.97 19.50
CA LYS A 23 15.23 -10.87 18.51
C LYS A 23 15.11 -10.26 17.11
N VAL A 24 15.26 -8.94 16.98
CA VAL A 24 15.06 -8.21 15.72
C VAL A 24 16.39 -7.64 15.25
N MET A 25 16.88 -8.09 14.09
CA MET A 25 18.19 -7.68 13.56
C MET A 25 18.11 -6.61 12.47
N TYR A 26 17.05 -6.66 11.68
CA TYR A 26 16.78 -5.73 10.59
C TYR A 26 15.32 -5.28 10.67
N THR A 27 15.05 -4.10 10.13
CA THR A 27 13.71 -3.49 10.09
C THR A 27 13.30 -3.26 8.65
N LEU A 28 11.99 -3.33 8.43
CA LEU A 28 11.40 -3.12 7.11
C LEU A 28 11.22 -1.62 6.89
N VAL A 29 11.76 -1.10 5.79
CA VAL A 29 11.65 0.32 5.40
C VAL A 29 11.14 0.47 3.98
N SER A 30 10.52 1.61 3.69
CA SER A 30 10.10 1.97 2.34
C SER A 30 11.24 2.67 1.60
N VAL A 31 11.52 2.22 0.38
CA VAL A 31 12.50 2.81 -0.53
C VAL A 31 11.86 3.13 -1.89
N PRO A 32 12.29 4.20 -2.57
CA PRO A 32 11.73 4.59 -3.87
C PRO A 32 11.98 3.54 -4.94
N ASP A 33 13.21 3.02 -5.03
CA ASP A 33 13.62 1.94 -5.93
C ASP A 33 13.98 0.71 -5.09
N GLY A 34 13.66 -0.50 -5.56
CA GLY A 34 14.07 -1.72 -4.86
C GLY A 34 14.75 -2.71 -5.77
N ASN A 35 15.72 -2.21 -6.53
CA ASN A 35 16.64 -3.02 -7.33
C ASN A 35 17.75 -3.66 -6.48
N ASP A 36 17.83 -3.36 -5.17
CA ASP A 36 18.81 -3.96 -4.26
C ASP A 36 18.35 -5.33 -3.76
N ILE A 37 19.29 -6.23 -3.47
CA ILE A 37 19.00 -7.58 -2.97
C ILE A 37 18.28 -7.57 -1.61
N SER A 38 18.43 -6.48 -0.86
CA SER A 38 17.72 -6.23 0.41
C SER A 38 16.19 -6.09 0.26
N SER A 39 15.67 -5.98 -0.96
CA SER A 39 14.22 -5.93 -1.26
C SER A 39 13.61 -7.29 -1.59
N ILE A 40 14.41 -8.37 -1.66
CA ILE A 40 13.97 -9.67 -2.16
C ILE A 40 13.47 -10.55 -1.00
N PHE A 41 12.20 -10.95 -1.09
CA PHE A 41 11.54 -11.84 -0.14
C PHE A 41 11.00 -13.08 -0.84
N GLU A 42 11.10 -14.21 -0.15
CA GLU A 42 10.47 -15.48 -0.52
C GLU A 42 9.16 -15.66 0.27
N LEU A 43 8.15 -16.20 -0.40
CA LEU A 43 6.86 -16.54 0.20
C LEU A 43 6.86 -17.99 0.68
N ASP A 44 6.66 -18.19 1.97
CA ASP A 44 6.47 -19.51 2.59
C ASP A 44 4.97 -19.72 2.87
N PRO A 45 4.29 -20.66 2.19
CA PRO A 45 2.87 -20.91 2.43
C PRO A 45 2.63 -21.52 3.81
N THR A 46 1.54 -21.16 4.48
CA THR A 46 1.16 -21.77 5.77
C THR A 46 0.49 -23.12 5.63
N THR A 47 0.05 -23.49 4.43
CA THR A 47 -0.62 -24.76 4.13
C THR A 47 0.37 -25.81 3.67
N LEU A 48 0.12 -27.08 4.03
CA LEU A 48 0.89 -28.23 3.53
C LEU A 48 0.63 -28.42 2.03
N ARG A 49 1.38 -27.70 1.21
CA ARG A 49 1.47 -27.89 -0.24
C ARG A 49 2.84 -28.46 -0.58
N GLY A 50 2.95 -29.23 -1.66
CA GLY A 50 4.24 -29.72 -2.15
C GLY A 50 5.20 -28.55 -2.43
N GLY A 51 6.50 -28.77 -2.28
CA GLY A 51 7.54 -27.72 -2.26
C GLY A 51 7.57 -26.79 -3.48
N ASP A 52 7.06 -27.23 -4.63
CA ASP A 52 7.02 -26.44 -5.88
C ASP A 52 5.63 -25.88 -6.22
N SER A 53 4.67 -25.98 -5.30
CA SER A 53 3.30 -25.52 -5.55
C SER A 53 3.22 -23.98 -5.51
N LEU A 54 2.62 -23.39 -6.54
CA LEU A 54 2.37 -21.95 -6.59
C LEU A 54 1.50 -21.49 -5.40
N VAL A 55 1.85 -20.33 -4.85
CA VAL A 55 1.09 -19.65 -3.79
C VAL A 55 -0.20 -19.04 -4.38
N PRO A 56 -1.40 -19.40 -3.88
CA PRO A 56 -2.64 -18.79 -4.33
C PRO A 56 -2.74 -17.30 -3.99
N ARG A 57 -3.43 -16.53 -4.83
CA ARG A 57 -3.63 -15.08 -4.64
C ARG A 57 -4.45 -14.69 -3.40
N ASN A 58 -5.21 -15.62 -2.83
CA ASN A 58 -5.93 -15.42 -1.57
C ASN A 58 -5.44 -16.46 -0.57
N SER A 59 -4.37 -16.16 0.14
CA SER A 59 -3.70 -17.11 1.03
C SER A 59 -2.94 -16.43 2.16
N TYR A 60 -2.61 -17.21 3.18
CA TYR A 60 -1.72 -16.79 4.25
C TYR A 60 -0.31 -17.30 3.98
N VAL A 61 0.66 -16.40 4.08
CA VAL A 61 2.08 -16.66 3.83
C VAL A 61 2.94 -16.09 4.93
N ARG A 62 4.14 -16.61 5.06
CA ARG A 62 5.23 -15.98 5.82
C ARG A 62 6.23 -15.41 4.83
N LEU A 63 6.88 -14.32 5.23
CA LEU A 63 7.89 -13.67 4.41
C LEU A 63 9.28 -14.01 4.97
N ARG A 64 10.12 -14.61 4.12
CA ARG A 64 11.52 -14.87 4.43
C ARG A 64 12.39 -13.95 3.58
N HIS A 65 13.26 -13.17 4.20
CA HIS A 65 14.22 -12.37 3.46
C HIS A 65 15.36 -13.24 2.93
N LEU A 66 15.63 -13.14 1.63
CA LEU A 66 16.53 -14.07 0.95
C LEU A 66 17.98 -13.90 1.38
N CYS A 67 18.45 -12.66 1.50
CA CYS A 67 19.87 -12.37 1.75
C CYS A 67 20.30 -12.71 3.20
N THR A 68 19.47 -12.37 4.19
CA THR A 68 19.80 -12.58 5.62
C THR A 68 19.24 -13.88 6.18
N ASN A 69 18.40 -14.59 5.42
CA ASN A 69 17.68 -15.78 5.87
C ASN A 69 16.88 -15.56 7.17
N THR A 70 16.27 -14.39 7.31
CA THR A 70 15.44 -14.02 8.47
C THR A 70 13.96 -13.93 8.08
N TRP A 71 13.09 -14.17 9.06
CA TRP A 71 11.64 -14.13 8.93
C TRP A 71 11.10 -12.77 9.36
N VAL A 72 10.10 -12.26 8.65
CA VAL A 72 9.45 -10.99 8.98
C VAL A 72 8.43 -11.20 10.11
N HIS A 73 8.46 -10.30 11.10
CA HIS A 73 7.64 -10.34 12.30
C HIS A 73 7.06 -8.98 12.66
N SER A 74 5.91 -9.00 13.32
CA SER A 74 5.39 -7.79 13.95
C SER A 74 6.24 -7.45 15.18
N THR A 75 6.34 -6.16 15.52
CA THR A 75 6.96 -5.71 16.76
C THR A 75 6.02 -4.75 17.46
N ASN A 76 6.21 -4.56 18.77
CA ASN A 76 5.44 -3.57 19.53
C ASN A 76 6.16 -2.20 19.62
N HIS A 77 7.12 -1.93 18.74
CA HIS A 77 7.84 -0.66 18.71
C HIS A 77 7.09 0.35 17.84
N PRO A 78 6.51 1.41 18.41
CA PRO A 78 5.80 2.42 17.61
C PRO A 78 6.77 3.24 16.77
N ILE A 79 6.33 3.65 15.59
CA ILE A 79 7.08 4.56 14.70
C ILE A 79 6.59 6.01 14.78
N ASP A 80 5.35 6.21 15.21
CA ASP A 80 4.63 7.47 15.39
C ASP A 80 4.64 7.89 16.87
N LYS A 81 5.83 8.00 17.47
CA LYS A 81 6.01 8.23 18.92
C LYS A 81 5.53 9.61 19.38
N GLU A 82 5.45 10.55 18.46
CA GLU A 82 5.01 11.92 18.65
C GLU A 82 3.48 12.04 18.79
N GLU A 83 2.73 11.03 18.35
CA GLU A 83 1.28 11.01 18.44
C GLU A 83 0.83 10.64 19.87
N GLU A 84 -0.26 11.27 20.34
CA GLU A 84 -0.82 10.99 21.68
C GLU A 84 -1.17 9.49 21.85
N LYS A 85 -1.56 8.84 20.75
CA LYS A 85 -1.86 7.43 20.69
C LYS A 85 -1.18 6.81 19.46
N PRO A 86 0.02 6.24 19.59
CA PRO A 86 0.68 5.59 18.47
C PRO A 86 -0.12 4.38 17.99
N VAL A 87 -0.33 4.29 16.67
CA VAL A 87 -1.07 3.20 16.02
C VAL A 87 -0.22 2.44 15.01
N MET A 88 0.91 3.02 14.59
CA MET A 88 1.80 2.41 13.61
C MET A 88 2.96 1.71 14.31
N LEU A 89 3.10 0.42 14.02
CA LEU A 89 4.14 -0.41 14.61
C LEU A 89 5.22 -0.72 13.58
N ARG A 90 6.46 -0.74 14.07
CA ARG A 90 7.63 -1.14 13.29
C ARG A 90 7.56 -2.63 12.98
N ILE A 91 7.94 -3.00 11.77
CA ILE A 91 8.10 -4.40 11.35
C ILE A 91 9.58 -4.75 11.37
N GLY A 92 9.90 -5.90 11.94
CA GLY A 92 11.26 -6.38 12.15
C GLY A 92 11.48 -7.76 11.57
N THR A 93 12.72 -8.23 11.60
CA THR A 93 13.04 -9.61 11.23
C THR A 93 13.87 -10.35 12.27
N SER A 94 13.57 -11.64 12.44
CA SER A 94 14.26 -12.55 13.36
C SER A 94 14.74 -13.81 12.64
N ALA A 95 15.73 -14.50 13.20
CA ALA A 95 16.16 -15.80 12.68
C ALA A 95 15.15 -16.93 13.00
N LEU A 96 14.28 -16.72 13.99
CA LEU A 96 13.32 -17.71 14.44
C LEU A 96 12.08 -17.69 13.54
N LYS A 97 11.73 -18.84 12.97
CA LYS A 97 10.44 -18.98 12.29
C LYS A 97 9.33 -19.08 13.34
N GLU A 98 8.44 -18.09 13.38
CA GLU A 98 7.28 -18.12 14.27
C GLU A 98 6.02 -18.57 13.51
N ASP A 99 5.46 -19.72 13.91
CA ASP A 99 4.32 -20.29 13.19
C ASP A 99 3.01 -19.54 13.38
N LYS A 100 2.90 -18.72 14.43
CA LYS A 100 1.68 -17.98 14.79
C LYS A 100 1.47 -16.70 13.98
N GLU A 101 2.51 -16.19 13.33
CA GLU A 101 2.42 -14.98 12.51
C GLU A 101 2.38 -15.36 11.04
N ALA A 102 1.44 -14.76 10.31
CA ALA A 102 1.30 -14.90 8.87
C ALA A 102 0.65 -13.65 8.27
N PHE A 103 1.00 -13.35 7.03
CA PHE A 103 0.47 -12.25 6.24
C PHE A 103 -0.58 -12.78 5.27
N ALA A 104 -1.71 -12.08 5.17
CA ALA A 104 -2.71 -12.39 4.16
C ALA A 104 -2.36 -11.68 2.85
N ILE A 105 -2.28 -12.45 1.76
CA ILE A 105 -2.35 -11.91 0.41
C ILE A 105 -3.82 -11.78 0.07
N VAL A 106 -4.32 -10.54 0.00
CA VAL A 106 -5.71 -10.25 -0.35
C VAL A 106 -5.74 -9.64 -1.75
N PRO A 107 -6.42 -10.27 -2.73
CA PRO A 107 -6.49 -9.72 -4.07
C PRO A 107 -7.39 -8.48 -4.08
N VAL A 108 -6.87 -7.40 -4.65
CA VAL A 108 -7.62 -6.16 -4.88
C VAL A 108 -8.24 -6.20 -6.28
N SER A 109 -9.50 -5.77 -6.41
CA SER A 109 -10.17 -5.77 -7.71
C SER A 109 -9.60 -4.67 -8.62
N PRO A 110 -9.51 -4.88 -9.95
CA PRO A 110 -9.10 -3.81 -10.86
C PRO A 110 -10.04 -2.59 -10.83
N ALA A 111 -11.31 -2.78 -10.45
CA ALA A 111 -12.25 -1.67 -10.30
C ALA A 111 -11.85 -0.76 -9.14
N GLU A 112 -11.55 -1.34 -7.97
CA GLU A 112 -11.12 -0.62 -6.79
C GLU A 112 -9.82 0.18 -7.03
N VAL A 113 -8.87 -0.39 -7.77
CA VAL A 113 -7.64 0.32 -8.17
C VAL A 113 -7.97 1.53 -9.06
N ARG A 114 -8.81 1.34 -10.09
CA ARG A 114 -9.23 2.46 -10.97
C ARG A 114 -9.98 3.54 -10.22
N ASP A 115 -10.82 3.15 -9.28
CA ASP A 115 -11.61 4.05 -8.47
C ASP A 115 -10.70 4.90 -7.56
N LEU A 116 -9.67 4.29 -6.99
CA LEU A 116 -8.63 4.99 -6.22
C LEU A 116 -7.78 5.92 -7.10
N ASP A 117 -7.38 5.46 -8.29
CA ASP A 117 -6.64 6.28 -9.27
C ASP A 117 -7.45 7.51 -9.68
N PHE A 118 -8.73 7.32 -10.00
CA PHE A 118 -9.65 8.42 -10.31
C PHE A 118 -9.75 9.44 -9.16
N ALA A 119 -9.94 8.96 -7.93
CA ALA A 119 -10.03 9.84 -6.76
C ALA A 119 -8.73 10.63 -6.53
N ASN A 120 -7.58 9.97 -6.66
CA ASN A 120 -6.26 10.59 -6.51
C ASN A 120 -6.00 11.66 -7.58
N ASP A 121 -6.29 11.36 -8.83
CA ASP A 121 -6.05 12.30 -9.94
C ASP A 121 -7.03 13.46 -9.92
N ALA A 122 -8.31 13.22 -9.61
CA ALA A 122 -9.28 14.28 -9.38
C ALA A 122 -8.85 15.21 -8.24
N SER A 123 -8.36 14.65 -7.12
CA SER A 123 -7.86 15.42 -5.98
C SER A 123 -6.68 16.33 -6.37
N LYS A 124 -5.69 15.79 -7.10
CA LYS A 124 -4.53 16.59 -7.57
C LYS A 124 -4.96 17.73 -8.50
N VAL A 125 -5.86 17.45 -9.43
CA VAL A 125 -6.36 18.47 -10.37
C VAL A 125 -7.12 19.56 -9.63
N LEU A 126 -8.02 19.18 -8.72
CA LEU A 126 -8.78 20.13 -7.90
C LEU A 126 -7.87 20.97 -7.02
N ALA A 127 -6.87 20.37 -6.37
CA ALA A 127 -5.87 21.10 -5.57
C ALA A 127 -5.07 22.10 -6.41
N SER A 128 -4.62 21.70 -7.60
CA SER A 128 -3.90 22.60 -8.51
C SER A 128 -4.75 23.79 -8.94
N ILE A 129 -6.05 23.58 -9.16
CA ILE A 129 -6.95 24.64 -9.60
C ILE A 129 -7.39 25.53 -8.44
N ALA A 130 -7.58 24.97 -7.23
CA ALA A 130 -7.87 25.74 -6.03
C ALA A 130 -6.80 26.84 -5.80
N GLY A 131 -5.52 26.49 -5.92
CA GLY A 131 -4.43 27.47 -5.82
C GLY A 131 -4.43 28.55 -6.91
N LYS A 132 -4.97 28.27 -8.11
CA LYS A 132 -5.15 29.27 -9.17
C LYS A 132 -6.38 30.15 -8.93
N LEU A 133 -7.42 29.59 -8.33
CA LEU A 133 -8.64 30.31 -7.97
C LEU A 133 -8.35 31.34 -6.87
N GLU A 134 -7.60 30.96 -5.83
CA GLU A 134 -7.15 31.87 -4.76
C GLU A 134 -6.34 33.05 -5.28
N LYS A 135 -5.53 32.83 -6.32
CA LYS A 135 -4.73 33.87 -6.98
C LYS A 135 -5.50 34.68 -8.04
N GLY A 136 -6.74 34.30 -8.33
CA GLY A 136 -7.56 34.93 -9.37
C GLY A 136 -7.09 34.67 -10.81
N THR A 137 -6.17 33.71 -11.04
CA THR A 137 -5.55 33.46 -12.36
C THR A 137 -6.24 32.35 -13.15
N ILE A 138 -7.47 32.00 -12.79
CA ILE A 138 -8.21 30.89 -13.41
C ILE A 138 -8.70 31.24 -14.82
N THR A 139 -8.47 30.32 -15.76
CA THR A 139 -8.93 30.45 -17.16
C THR A 139 -10.35 29.92 -17.36
N GLN A 140 -11.00 30.28 -18.47
CA GLN A 140 -12.32 29.76 -18.83
C GLN A 140 -12.31 28.24 -19.06
N ASN A 141 -11.24 27.70 -19.63
CA ASN A 141 -11.09 26.28 -19.87
C ASN A 141 -11.01 25.50 -18.55
N GLU A 142 -10.23 25.98 -17.59
CA GLU A 142 -10.14 25.38 -16.25
C GLU A 142 -11.49 25.36 -15.53
N ARG A 143 -12.28 26.44 -15.65
CA ARG A 143 -13.65 26.45 -15.09
C ARG A 143 -14.53 25.34 -15.67
N ARG A 144 -14.44 25.07 -16.98
CA ARG A 144 -15.17 23.97 -17.61
C ARG A 144 -14.71 22.61 -17.08
N TYR A 145 -13.39 22.40 -16.94
CA TYR A 145 -12.85 21.16 -16.39
C TYR A 145 -13.28 20.90 -14.94
N ILE A 146 -13.31 21.94 -14.09
CA ILE A 146 -13.80 21.79 -12.71
C ILE A 146 -15.23 21.27 -12.68
N VAL A 147 -16.12 21.87 -13.47
CA VAL A 147 -17.53 21.45 -13.50
C VAL A 147 -17.64 19.99 -13.90
N VAL A 148 -16.90 19.56 -14.92
CA VAL A 148 -16.87 18.16 -15.34
C VAL A 148 -16.38 17.25 -14.21
N ILE A 149 -15.25 17.57 -13.58
CA ILE A 149 -14.69 16.74 -12.49
C ILE A 149 -15.65 16.67 -11.30
N LEU A 150 -16.24 17.79 -10.88
CA LEU A 150 -17.20 17.81 -9.77
C LEU A 150 -18.44 16.95 -10.06
N VAL A 151 -18.95 17.00 -11.28
CA VAL A 151 -20.07 16.14 -11.70
C VAL A 151 -19.66 14.67 -11.65
N LEU A 152 -18.49 14.32 -12.19
CA LEU A 152 -17.99 12.94 -12.15
C LEU A 152 -17.78 12.45 -10.71
N SER A 153 -17.24 13.28 -9.81
CA SER A 153 -17.09 12.95 -8.39
C SER A 153 -18.44 12.75 -7.68
N ALA A 154 -19.45 13.56 -7.99
CA ALA A 154 -20.80 13.38 -7.45
C ALA A 154 -21.45 12.06 -7.92
N PHE A 155 -21.27 11.71 -9.19
CA PHE A 155 -21.71 10.40 -9.71
C PHE A 155 -20.93 9.24 -9.08
N PHE A 156 -19.61 9.38 -8.97
CA PHE A 156 -18.73 8.37 -8.38
C PHE A 156 -19.15 8.03 -6.94
N THR A 157 -19.31 9.05 -6.09
CA THR A 157 -19.76 8.84 -4.70
C THR A 157 -21.15 8.21 -4.63
N SER A 158 -22.07 8.65 -5.49
CA SER A 158 -23.43 8.08 -5.56
C SER A 158 -23.42 6.61 -6.02
N SER A 159 -22.55 6.25 -6.96
CA SER A 159 -22.38 4.87 -7.43
C SER A 159 -21.78 3.94 -6.37
N MET A 160 -20.92 4.47 -5.50
CA MET A 160 -20.36 3.71 -4.36
C MET A 160 -21.33 3.57 -3.18
N LEU A 161 -22.23 4.55 -2.98
CA LEU A 161 -23.22 4.54 -1.89
C LEU A 161 -24.47 3.70 -2.22
N ALA A 162 -24.68 3.32 -3.48
CA ALA A 162 -25.81 2.49 -3.86
C ALA A 162 -25.62 1.04 -3.31
N PRO A 163 -26.52 0.55 -2.44
CA PRO A 163 -26.49 -0.84 -1.98
C PRO A 163 -26.82 -1.73 -3.19
N ASN A 164 -25.81 -2.39 -3.76
CA ASN A 164 -25.95 -2.98 -5.08
C ASN A 164 -26.51 -4.42 -5.00
N PRO A 165 -27.63 -4.77 -5.67
CA PRO A 165 -27.89 -6.15 -6.07
C PRO A 165 -27.45 -6.43 -7.51
N TYR A 166 -27.02 -5.44 -8.30
CA TYR A 166 -26.73 -5.63 -9.73
C TYR A 166 -25.49 -4.88 -10.18
N GLN A 167 -24.37 -5.59 -10.09
CA GLN A 167 -23.12 -5.31 -10.79
C GLN A 167 -23.35 -5.32 -12.32
N ASN A 168 -23.84 -4.20 -12.89
CA ASN A 168 -23.86 -3.89 -14.32
C ASN A 168 -24.23 -2.41 -14.57
N VAL A 169 -23.54 -1.48 -13.91
CA VAL A 169 -23.55 -0.07 -14.33
C VAL A 169 -22.28 0.24 -15.10
N VAL A 170 -22.51 0.65 -16.34
CA VAL A 170 -21.58 0.98 -17.42
C VAL A 170 -20.25 1.56 -16.92
N PRO A 171 -19.09 1.02 -17.33
CA PRO A 171 -17.81 1.64 -17.01
C PRO A 171 -17.77 3.05 -17.61
N LEU A 172 -17.40 4.05 -16.80
CA LEU A 172 -17.21 5.44 -17.23
C LEU A 172 -16.33 5.58 -18.48
N CYS A 173 -15.43 4.61 -18.73
CA CYS A 173 -14.61 4.55 -19.95
C CYS A 173 -15.42 4.47 -21.24
N CYS A 174 -16.65 3.93 -21.22
CA CYS A 174 -17.51 3.85 -22.41
C CYS A 174 -18.26 5.16 -22.71
N TYR A 175 -18.36 6.09 -21.76
CA TYR A 175 -19.05 7.36 -22.01
C TYR A 175 -18.27 8.26 -22.98
N ASN A 176 -16.93 8.16 -22.98
CA ASN A 176 -16.09 8.90 -23.93
C ASN A 176 -16.06 8.31 -25.36
N SER A 177 -16.46 7.04 -25.55
CA SER A 177 -16.53 6.43 -26.89
C SER A 177 -17.87 6.64 -27.59
N LEU A 178 -18.95 6.98 -26.87
CA LEU A 178 -20.28 7.17 -27.46
C LEU A 178 -20.50 8.57 -28.02
N HIS A 179 -19.68 9.55 -27.65
CA HIS A 179 -19.83 10.94 -28.11
C HIS A 179 -18.92 11.34 -29.28
N SER A 180 -18.21 10.37 -29.88
CA SER A 180 -17.36 10.58 -31.08
C SER A 180 -17.95 10.02 -32.38
N SER A 181 -19.19 9.54 -32.34
CA SER A 181 -19.93 9.08 -33.53
C SER A 181 -21.35 9.66 -33.48
N GLY A 182 -21.47 10.88 -34.01
CA GLY A 182 -22.70 11.65 -34.14
C GLY A 182 -22.40 13.03 -34.68
#